data_AF-A0A7W6L4V3-F1
#
_entry.id   AF-A0A7W6L4V3-F1
#
_cell.length_a   1.000
_cell.length_b   1.000
_cell.length_c   1.000
_cell.angle_alpha   90.00
_cell.angle_beta   90.00
_cell.angle_gamma   90.00
#
_symmetry.space_group_name_H-M   'P 1'
#
loop_
_entity.id
_entity.type
_entity.pdbx_description
1 polymer ?
#
loop_
_entity_poly.entity_id
_entity_poly.type
_entity_poly.pdbx_seq_one_letter_code
_entity_poly.pdbx_strand_id
1 'polypeptide(L)'
;MKNCPFCSSTLEAIDVAPCFDCGHATQELEHFSRKEHEYNVFELWDREIVLCDFCDADFGSYYPDYWGLPDGPLPIYPLTLLREVDNPSITQDFYCATCKHRLDFLMFRLHAMAHNAA
;
A
#
# COMPACT_ATOMS: atom_id res chain seq x y z
N MET A 1 19.87 -0.40 11.69
CA MET A 1 18.52 -0.98 11.85
C MET A 1 17.50 0.08 11.50
N LYS A 2 16.48 -0.24 10.70
CA LYS A 2 15.32 0.64 10.52
C LYS A 2 14.21 0.17 11.46
N ASN A 3 13.49 1.12 12.05
CA ASN A 3 12.39 0.84 12.98
C ASN A 3 11.06 1.29 12.37
N CYS A 4 9.98 0.58 12.69
CA CYS A 4 8.63 0.92 12.27
C CYS A 4 8.21 2.29 12.85
N PRO A 5 7.65 3.20 12.03
CA PRO A 5 7.22 4.51 12.53
C PRO A 5 5.99 4.45 13.45
N PHE A 6 5.21 3.35 13.43
CA PHE A 6 4.02 3.20 14.27
C PHE A 6 4.27 2.43 15.57
N CYS A 7 5.03 1.34 15.53
CA CYS A 7 5.23 0.46 16.70
C CYS A 7 6.68 0.38 17.19
N SER A 8 7.62 1.08 16.54
CA SER A 8 9.05 1.07 16.88
C SER A 8 9.77 -0.27 16.77
N SER A 9 9.10 -1.35 16.33
CA SER A 9 9.75 -2.65 16.12
C SER A 9 10.80 -2.56 15.01
N THR A 10 11.82 -3.42 15.08
CA THR A 10 12.78 -3.58 14.00
C THR A 10 12.07 -4.04 12.72
N LEU A 11 12.46 -3.48 11.59
CA LEU A 11 11.95 -3.88 10.28
C LEU A 11 12.90 -4.89 9.60
N GLU A 12 12.32 -5.81 8.85
CA GLU A 12 13.03 -6.86 8.12
C GLU A 12 13.06 -6.53 6.63
N ALA A 13 14.21 -6.64 5.98
CA ALA A 13 14.28 -6.49 4.53
C ALA A 13 13.68 -7.74 3.86
N ILE A 14 12.69 -7.55 2.99
CA ILE A 14 12.03 -8.61 2.25
C ILE A 14 11.89 -8.23 0.76
N ASP A 15 11.72 -9.23 -0.08
CA ASP A 15 11.26 -9.04 -1.44
C ASP A 15 9.75 -8.75 -1.43
N VAL A 16 9.30 -7.83 -2.27
CA VAL A 16 7.90 -7.42 -2.38
C VAL A 16 7.46 -7.39 -3.84
N ALA A 17 6.25 -7.85 -4.10
CA ALA A 17 5.56 -7.66 -5.38
C ALA A 17 5.21 -6.18 -5.58
N PRO A 18 4.87 -5.75 -6.81
CA PRO A 18 4.66 -4.34 -7.13
C PRO A 18 3.53 -3.67 -6.36
N CYS A 19 2.48 -4.41 -5.99
CA CYS A 19 1.37 -3.86 -5.24
C CYS A 19 1.87 -3.29 -3.90
N PHE A 20 1.57 -2.02 -3.68
CA PHE A 20 1.92 -1.26 -2.50
C PHE A 20 1.23 -1.79 -1.24
N ASP A 21 0.02 -2.31 -1.36
CA ASP A 21 -0.75 -2.85 -0.23
C ASP A 21 -0.38 -4.32 0.05
N CYS A 22 -0.81 -5.23 -0.81
CA CYS A 22 -0.66 -6.67 -0.58
C CYS A 22 0.75 -7.21 -0.92
N GLY A 23 1.59 -6.48 -1.65
CA GLY A 23 2.81 -7.04 -2.26
C GLY A 23 3.86 -7.56 -1.29
N HIS A 24 3.71 -7.30 0.01
CA HIS A 24 4.53 -7.88 1.07
C HIS A 24 4.17 -9.33 1.42
N ALA A 25 2.98 -9.81 1.04
CA ALA A 25 2.53 -11.17 1.33
C ALA A 25 3.22 -12.18 0.41
N THR A 26 3.68 -13.31 0.98
CA THR A 26 4.38 -14.36 0.22
C THR A 26 3.58 -14.87 -0.97
N GLN A 27 2.26 -14.99 -0.82
CA GLN A 27 1.37 -15.45 -1.88
C GLN A 27 1.38 -14.49 -3.10
N GLU A 28 1.50 -13.18 -2.87
CA GLU A 28 1.51 -12.19 -3.96
C GLU A 28 2.79 -12.26 -4.81
N LEU A 29 3.90 -12.69 -4.23
CA LEU A 29 5.13 -13.01 -4.99
C LEU A 29 4.92 -14.22 -5.89
N GLU A 30 4.17 -15.23 -5.44
CA GLU A 30 3.82 -16.39 -6.25
C GLU A 30 2.87 -16.00 -7.39
N HIS A 31 1.83 -15.22 -7.10
CA HIS A 31 0.90 -14.68 -8.11
C HIS A 31 1.64 -13.83 -9.15
N PHE A 32 2.57 -12.97 -8.72
CA PHE A 32 3.41 -12.19 -9.62
C PHE A 32 4.22 -13.08 -10.56
N SER A 33 4.82 -14.17 -10.05
CA SER A 33 5.60 -15.10 -10.88
C SER A 33 4.76 -15.78 -11.98
N ARG A 34 3.45 -15.92 -11.74
CA ARG A 34 2.47 -16.51 -12.66
C ARG A 34 1.75 -15.48 -13.52
N LYS A 35 2.01 -14.18 -13.31
CA LYS A 35 1.36 -13.05 -14.00
C LYS A 35 -0.17 -13.04 -13.81
N GLU A 36 -0.61 -13.29 -12.59
CA GLU A 36 -2.04 -13.36 -12.25
C GLU A 36 -2.69 -11.97 -12.07
N HIS A 37 -1.90 -10.90 -11.91
CA HIS A 37 -2.38 -9.54 -11.65
C HIS A 37 -1.89 -8.53 -12.69
N GLU A 38 -2.75 -7.56 -12.97
CA GLU A 38 -2.37 -6.30 -13.60
C GLU A 38 -2.02 -5.27 -12.52
N TYR A 39 -1.13 -4.32 -12.82
CA TYR A 39 -0.70 -3.30 -11.87
C TYR A 39 -0.84 -1.92 -12.48
N ASN A 40 -1.42 -1.01 -11.71
CA ASN A 40 -1.72 0.35 -12.12
C ASN A 40 -1.18 1.36 -11.09
N VAL A 41 -0.77 2.52 -11.58
CA VAL A 41 -0.39 3.67 -10.75
C VAL A 41 -1.62 4.55 -10.53
N PHE A 42 -1.92 4.82 -9.27
CA PHE A 42 -2.99 5.71 -8.84
C PHE A 42 -2.43 6.91 -8.08
N GLU A 43 -3.07 8.06 -8.21
CA GLU A 43 -2.89 9.18 -7.30
C GLU A 43 -3.89 9.07 -6.14
N LEU A 44 -3.41 9.22 -4.92
CA LEU A 44 -4.22 9.30 -3.71
C LEU A 44 -3.53 10.23 -2.70
N TRP A 45 -4.23 11.28 -2.26
CA TRP A 45 -3.70 12.31 -1.35
C TRP A 45 -2.33 12.85 -1.79
N ASP A 46 -2.23 13.32 -3.03
CA ASP A 46 -1.01 13.89 -3.63
C ASP A 46 0.20 12.93 -3.67
N ARG A 47 -0.04 11.61 -3.64
CA ARG A 47 1.00 10.58 -3.77
C ARG A 47 0.61 9.55 -4.81
N GLU A 48 1.60 9.11 -5.58
CA GLU A 48 1.44 7.95 -6.46
C GLU A 48 1.62 6.66 -5.65
N ILE A 49 0.70 5.71 -5.83
CA ILE A 49 0.78 4.35 -5.30
C ILE A 49 0.54 3.34 -6.43
N VAL A 50 1.11 2.14 -6.31
CA VAL A 50 0.87 1.05 -7.26
C VAL A 50 -0.09 0.06 -6.63
N LEU A 51 -1.24 -0.20 -7.25
CA LEU A 51 -2.17 -1.25 -6.80
C LEU A 51 -2.27 -2.33 -7.88
N CYS A 52 -2.43 -3.59 -7.45
CA CYS A 52 -2.94 -4.61 -8.34
C CYS A 52 -4.45 -4.42 -8.57
N ASP A 53 -4.96 -5.05 -9.63
CA ASP A 53 -6.39 -5.12 -9.95
C ASP A 53 -7.29 -5.53 -8.77
N PHE A 54 -6.83 -6.46 -7.93
CA PHE A 54 -7.57 -6.86 -6.72
C PHE A 54 -7.59 -5.76 -5.65
N CYS A 55 -6.44 -5.19 -5.30
CA CYS A 55 -6.36 -4.16 -4.26
C CYS A 55 -7.00 -2.84 -4.69
N ASP A 56 -7.01 -2.51 -5.97
CA ASP A 56 -7.79 -1.38 -6.49
C ASP A 56 -9.29 -1.57 -6.19
N ALA A 57 -9.83 -2.74 -6.54
CA ALA A 57 -11.24 -3.07 -6.30
C ALA A 57 -11.60 -3.13 -4.79
N ASP A 58 -10.66 -3.54 -3.94
CA ASP A 58 -10.88 -3.70 -2.49
C ASP A 58 -10.43 -2.49 -1.65
N PHE A 59 -9.84 -1.44 -2.24
CA PHE A 59 -9.30 -0.31 -1.46
C PHE A 59 -10.38 0.41 -0.63
N GLY A 60 -11.64 0.36 -1.09
CA GLY A 60 -12.81 0.87 -0.35
C GLY A 60 -13.09 0.19 0.99
N SER A 61 -12.46 -0.96 1.28
CA SER A 61 -12.67 -1.73 2.50
C SER A 61 -11.97 -1.15 3.74
N TYR A 62 -11.04 -0.20 3.57
CA TYR A 62 -10.46 0.52 4.70
C TYR A 62 -11.49 1.43 5.37
N TYR A 63 -11.50 1.47 6.70
CA TYR A 63 -12.28 2.46 7.43
C TYR A 63 -11.68 3.87 7.29
N PRO A 64 -12.50 4.94 7.33
CA PRO A 64 -12.02 6.31 7.06
C PRO A 64 -10.98 6.78 8.09
N ASP A 65 -11.19 6.43 9.37
CA ASP A 65 -10.32 6.75 10.49
C ASP A 65 -8.92 6.17 10.34
N TYR A 66 -8.79 5.02 9.65
CA TYR A 66 -7.51 4.40 9.33
C TYR A 66 -6.58 5.36 8.58
N TRP A 67 -7.16 6.21 7.73
CA TRP A 67 -6.49 7.22 6.91
C TRP A 67 -6.54 8.63 7.49
N GLY A 68 -7.03 8.79 8.71
CA GLY A 68 -7.18 10.09 9.36
C GLY A 68 -8.36 10.93 8.85
N LEU A 69 -9.32 10.31 8.16
CA LEU A 69 -10.59 10.97 7.81
C LEU A 69 -11.57 10.91 9.00
N PRO A 70 -12.57 11.83 9.06
CA PRO A 70 -13.62 11.76 10.07
C PRO A 70 -14.43 10.46 10.01
N ASP A 71 -14.92 10.01 11.16
CA ASP A 71 -15.87 8.90 11.24
C ASP A 71 -17.10 9.18 10.37
N GLY A 72 -17.51 8.17 9.59
CA GLY A 72 -18.60 8.30 8.64
C GLY A 72 -18.85 7.01 7.86
N PRO A 73 -19.81 7.02 6.92
CA PRO A 73 -19.95 5.91 5.98
C PRO A 73 -18.65 5.72 5.19
N LEU A 74 -18.37 4.49 4.75
CA LEU A 74 -17.20 4.20 3.90
C LEU A 74 -17.23 5.12 2.68
N PRO A 75 -16.26 6.05 2.52
CA PRO A 75 -16.23 6.96 1.40
C PRO A 75 -15.77 6.21 0.15
N ILE A 76 -16.10 6.79 -1.00
CA ILE A 76 -15.34 6.49 -2.21
C ILE A 76 -14.02 7.25 -2.08
N TYR A 77 -12.92 6.53 -1.90
CA TYR A 77 -11.59 7.13 -1.85
C TYR A 77 -11.25 7.79 -3.20
N PRO A 78 -10.55 8.93 -3.22
CA PRO A 78 -10.25 9.69 -4.45
C PRO A 78 -9.09 9.07 -5.25
N LEU A 79 -9.13 7.75 -5.46
CA LEU A 79 -8.16 7.03 -6.28
C LEU A 79 -8.30 7.48 -7.73
N THR A 80 -7.27 8.16 -8.25
CA THR A 80 -7.23 8.61 -9.64
C THR A 80 -6.25 7.75 -10.42
N LEU A 81 -6.74 6.93 -11.36
CA LEU A 81 -5.90 6.13 -12.24
C LEU A 81 -5.03 7.05 -13.12
N LEU A 82 -3.70 6.89 -13.03
CA LEU A 82 -2.74 7.66 -13.82
C LEU A 82 -2.25 6.90 -15.04
N ARG A 83 -1.83 5.63 -14.86
CA ARG A 83 -1.21 4.79 -15.90
C ARG A 83 -1.10 3.33 -15.47
N GLU A 84 -0.98 2.44 -16.45
CA GLU A 84 -0.53 1.05 -16.25
C GLU A 84 0.96 0.99 -15.91
N VAL A 85 1.38 -0.06 -15.22
CA VAL A 85 2.80 -0.37 -14.98
C VAL A 85 3.31 -1.30 -16.09
N ASP A 86 4.07 -0.76 -17.04
CA ASP A 86 4.52 -1.51 -18.24
C ASP A 86 5.41 -2.72 -17.94
N ASN A 87 6.30 -2.61 -16.95
CA ASN A 87 7.27 -3.65 -16.61
C ASN A 87 7.33 -3.82 -15.09
N PRO A 88 6.28 -4.41 -14.49
CA PRO A 88 6.24 -4.59 -13.05
C PRO A 88 7.36 -5.56 -12.62
N SER A 89 8.00 -5.28 -11.49
CA SER A 89 9.14 -6.06 -11.01
C SER A 89 9.09 -6.23 -9.50
N ILE A 90 9.59 -7.36 -9.01
CA ILE A 90 9.88 -7.54 -7.59
C ILE A 90 10.99 -6.57 -7.19
N THR A 91 10.81 -5.92 -6.05
CA THR A 91 11.81 -5.03 -5.44
C THR A 91 12.03 -5.41 -3.98
N GLN A 92 12.95 -4.73 -3.30
CA GLN A 92 13.15 -4.91 -1.86
C GLN A 92 12.52 -3.77 -1.08
N ASP A 93 11.88 -4.10 0.04
CA ASP A 93 11.40 -3.13 1.01
C ASP A 93 11.60 -3.67 2.44
N PHE A 94 11.25 -2.85 3.43
CA PHE A 94 11.28 -3.19 4.84
C PHE A 94 9.87 -3.55 5.31
N TYR A 95 9.72 -4.66 6.01
CA TYR A 95 8.43 -5.14 6.51
C TYR A 95 8.37 -5.11 8.03
N CYS A 96 7.20 -4.74 8.55
CA CYS A 96 6.89 -4.75 9.97
C CYS A 96 6.01 -5.95 10.31
N ALA A 97 6.54 -6.95 11.02
CA ALA A 97 5.76 -8.12 11.45
C ALA A 97 4.63 -7.78 12.44
N THR A 98 4.73 -6.66 13.17
CA THR A 98 3.69 -6.22 14.11
C THR A 98 2.55 -5.48 13.41
N CYS A 99 2.88 -4.52 12.54
CA CYS A 99 1.87 -3.76 11.79
C CYS A 99 1.35 -4.52 10.57
N LYS A 100 2.05 -5.58 10.14
CA LYS A 100 1.73 -6.42 8.97
C LYS A 100 1.65 -5.64 7.66
N HIS A 101 2.53 -4.66 7.50
CA HIS A 101 2.67 -3.92 6.25
C HIS A 101 4.14 -3.61 5.97
N ARG A 102 4.44 -3.39 4.69
CA ARG A 102 5.72 -2.85 4.23
C ARG A 102 5.88 -1.38 4.60
N LEU A 103 7.12 -0.90 4.67
CA LEU A 103 7.46 0.42 5.15
C LEU A 103 6.91 1.50 4.23
N ASP A 104 6.94 1.30 2.92
CA ASP A 104 6.38 2.27 1.98
C ASP A 104 4.89 2.51 2.27
N PHE A 105 4.14 1.44 2.56
CA PHE A 105 2.76 1.53 3.02
C PHE A 105 2.60 2.34 4.30
N LEU A 106 3.43 2.06 5.31
CA LEU A 106 3.38 2.75 6.58
C LEU A 106 3.72 4.24 6.43
N MET A 107 4.67 4.59 5.56
CA MET A 107 5.05 5.98 5.30
C MET A 107 3.93 6.74 4.58
N PHE A 108 3.28 6.12 3.60
CA PHE A 108 2.11 6.68 2.96
C PHE A 108 0.94 6.84 3.94
N ARG A 109 0.72 5.89 4.85
CA ARG A 109 -0.30 6.03 5.89
C ARG A 109 -0.04 7.25 6.78
N LEU A 110 1.21 7.49 7.19
CA LEU A 110 1.57 8.71 7.93
C LEU A 110 1.27 9.98 7.12
N HIS A 111 1.60 9.97 5.82
CA HIS A 111 1.31 11.07 4.92
C HIS A 111 -0.20 11.31 4.81
N ALA A 112 -0.99 10.27 4.59
CA ALA A 112 -2.45 10.32 4.53
C ALA A 112 -3.06 10.95 5.79
N MET A 113 -2.64 10.47 6.96
CA MET A 113 -3.12 11.01 8.25
C MET A 113 -2.78 12.49 8.41
N ALA A 114 -1.60 12.93 7.97
CA ALA A 114 -1.21 14.33 8.03
C ALA A 114 -1.96 15.20 6.99
N HIS A 115 -2.15 14.68 5.78
CA HIS A 115 -2.88 15.34 4.70
C HIS A 115 -4.35 15.53 5.06
N ASN A 116 -5.00 14.51 5.62
CA ASN A 116 -6.43 14.52 5.93
C ASN A 116 -6.79 15.21 7.25
N ALA A 117 -5.81 15.47 8.12
CA ALA A 117 -5.99 16.24 9.34
C ALA A 117 -5.91 17.78 9.15
N ALA A 118 -5.52 18.23 7.95
CA ALA A 118 -5.42 19.65 7.58
C ALA A 118 -6.76 20.23 7.09
#